data_AF-A0A0D6L3Y9-F1
#
_entry.id   AF-A0A0D6L3Y9-F1
#
_cell.length_a   1.000
_cell.length_b   1.000
_cell.length_c   1.000
_cell.angle_alpha   90.00
_cell.angle_beta   90.00
_cell.angle_gamma   90.00
#
_symmetry.space_group_name_H-M   'P 1'
#
loop_
_entity.id
_entity.type
_entity.pdbx_description
1 polymer ?
#
loop_
_entity_poly.entity_id
_entity_poly.type
_entity_poly.pdbx_seq_one_letter_code
_entity_poly.pdbx_strand_id
1 'polypeptide(L)'
;ELIPACKKELNLTGTLEELCENKDVVKMVLEDMVAIGKKGGLFSFEQLCISTEGFLFQVKDIYLCPEMFTVENDLLTPTLKSKRPKLKAHFAAELGKMYSKLN
;
A
#
# COMPACT_ATOMS: atom_id res chain seq x y z
N GLU A 1 -14.81 3.55 1.55
CA GLU A 1 -14.01 4.79 1.73
C GLU A 1 -13.26 4.72 3.05
N LEU A 2 -12.04 5.26 3.10
CA LEU A 2 -11.08 5.04 4.19
C LEU A 2 -11.47 5.80 5.49
N ILE A 3 -12.00 7.02 5.35
CA ILE A 3 -12.47 7.86 6.46
C ILE A 3 -13.62 7.22 7.26
N PRO A 4 -14.73 6.77 6.64
CA PRO A 4 -15.81 6.12 7.40
C PRO A 4 -15.39 4.76 7.98
N ALA A 5 -14.47 4.03 7.35
CA ALA A 5 -13.93 2.78 7.90
C ALA A 5 -13.07 3.03 9.15
N CYS A 6 -12.18 4.03 9.13
CA CYS A 6 -11.37 4.41 10.29
C CYS A 6 -12.23 4.90 11.46
N LYS A 7 -13.28 5.67 11.18
CA LYS A 7 -14.21 6.14 12.21
C LYS A 7 -14.97 4.99 12.88
N LYS A 8 -15.33 3.96 12.11
CA LYS A 8 -16.11 2.81 12.61
C LYS A 8 -15.26 1.81 13.38
N GLU A 9 -14.07 1.48 12.87
CA GLU A 9 -13.22 0.41 13.42
C GLU A 9 -12.22 0.93 14.46
N LEU A 10 -11.74 2.17 14.31
CA LEU A 10 -10.69 2.74 15.16
C LEU A 10 -11.16 3.95 16.00
N ASN A 11 -12.42 4.41 15.84
CA ASN A 11 -12.94 5.65 16.44
C ASN A 11 -12.07 6.90 16.16
N LEU A 12 -11.28 6.87 15.10
CA LEU A 12 -10.43 7.99 14.72
C LEU A 12 -11.22 8.99 13.87
N THR A 13 -11.27 10.24 14.31
CA THR A 13 -11.81 11.37 13.56
C THR A 13 -10.69 12.37 13.31
N GLY A 14 -10.22 12.45 12.08
CA GLY A 14 -9.12 13.35 11.67
C GLY A 14 -9.15 13.61 10.18
N THR A 15 -8.23 14.44 9.70
CA THR A 15 -8.04 14.68 8.27
C THR A 15 -7.38 13.47 7.60
N LEU A 16 -7.44 13.38 6.26
CA LEU A 16 -6.86 12.27 5.50
C LEU A 16 -5.35 12.14 5.77
N GLU A 17 -4.66 13.27 5.93
CA GLU A 17 -3.23 13.36 6.26
C GLU A 17 -2.91 12.72 7.62
N GLU A 18 -3.65 13.10 8.67
CA GLU A 18 -3.47 12.57 10.02
C GLU A 18 -3.75 11.06 10.10
N LEU A 19 -4.76 10.60 9.35
CA LEU A 19 -5.09 9.17 9.28
C LEU A 19 -4.03 8.38 8.52
N CYS A 20 -3.44 8.94 7.47
CA CYS A 20 -2.38 8.28 6.69
C CYS A 20 -1.07 8.12 7.50
N GLU A 21 -0.78 9.04 8.42
CA GLU A 21 0.40 8.94 9.30
C GLU A 21 0.21 7.97 10.47
N ASN A 22 -1.03 7.60 10.80
CA ASN A 22 -1.32 6.74 11.93
C ASN A 22 -1.01 5.26 11.64
N LYS A 23 -0.12 4.67 12.47
CA LYS A 23 0.30 3.26 12.36
C LYS A 23 -0.86 2.27 12.51
N ASP A 24 -1.89 2.60 13.29
CA ASP A 24 -3.05 1.73 13.48
C ASP A 24 -3.89 1.64 12.21
N VAL A 25 -4.00 2.75 11.47
CA VAL A 25 -4.69 2.81 10.17
C VAL A 25 -3.89 2.03 9.13
N VAL A 26 -2.57 2.23 9.07
CA VAL A 26 -1.65 1.47 8.21
C VAL A 26 -1.79 -0.03 8.45
N LYS A 27 -1.82 -0.46 9.71
CA LYS A 27 -1.99 -1.87 10.08
C LYS A 27 -3.36 -2.41 9.66
N MET A 28 -4.43 -1.66 9.91
CA MET A 28 -5.79 -2.07 9.53
C MET A 28 -5.93 -2.25 8.02
N VAL A 29 -5.38 -1.32 7.22
CA VAL A 29 -5.37 -1.44 5.75
C VAL A 29 -4.55 -2.64 5.30
N LEU A 30 -3.39 -2.88 5.92
CA LEU A 30 -2.54 -4.04 5.60
C LEU A 30 -3.27 -5.36 5.89
N GLU A 31 -3.95 -5.47 7.02
CA GLU A 31 -4.73 -6.65 7.39
C GLU A 31 -5.89 -6.89 6.42
N ASP A 32 -6.59 -5.84 5.99
CA ASP A 32 -7.65 -5.94 4.99
C ASP A 32 -7.11 -6.36 3.62
N MET A 33 -5.96 -5.82 3.18
CA MET A 33 -5.28 -6.24 1.95
C MET A 33 -4.93 -7.74 1.98
N VAL A 34 -4.41 -8.22 3.12
CA VAL A 34 -4.11 -9.64 3.31
C VAL A 34 -5.39 -10.49 3.32
N ALA A 35 -6.45 -10.02 3.96
CA ALA A 35 -7.74 -10.71 4.00
C ALA A 35 -8.39 -10.81 2.62
N ILE A 36 -8.38 -9.73 1.83
CA ILE A 36 -8.86 -9.70 0.45
C ILE A 36 -8.00 -10.62 -0.42
N GLY A 37 -6.67 -10.59 -0.27
CA GLY A 37 -5.77 -11.50 -1.00
C GLY A 37 -6.09 -12.97 -0.73
N LYS A 38 -6.30 -13.34 0.53
CA LYS A 38 -6.73 -14.69 0.92
C LYS A 38 -8.09 -15.08 0.32
N LYS A 39 -9.07 -14.15 0.32
CA LYS A 39 -10.40 -14.38 -0.26
C LYS A 39 -10.38 -14.49 -1.78
N GLY A 40 -9.48 -13.78 -2.44
CA GLY A 40 -9.28 -13.82 -3.89
C GLY A 40 -8.64 -15.11 -4.40
N GLY A 41 -8.40 -16.09 -3.51
CA GLY A 41 -7.77 -17.35 -3.88
C GLY A 41 -6.27 -17.21 -4.20
N LEU A 42 -5.61 -16.15 -3.71
CA LEU A 42 -4.14 -16.15 -3.69
C LEU A 42 -3.70 -17.29 -2.78
N PHE A 43 -3.22 -18.35 -3.40
CA PHE A 43 -2.77 -19.54 -2.70
C PHE A 43 -1.54 -19.22 -1.87
N SER A 44 -1.47 -19.79 -0.67
CA SER A 44 -0.24 -19.89 0.12
C SER A 44 0.85 -20.75 -0.54
N PHE A 45 0.82 -20.97 -1.87
CA PHE A 45 1.83 -21.65 -2.71
C PHE A 45 2.22 -20.82 -3.97
N GLU A 46 1.78 -19.55 -4.09
CA GLU A 46 2.66 -18.43 -4.50
C GLU A 46 3.64 -18.06 -3.35
N GLN A 47 3.52 -18.76 -2.22
CA GLN A 47 4.51 -19.03 -1.20
C GLN A 47 4.92 -20.53 -1.26
N LEU A 48 5.89 -20.92 -2.10
CA LEU A 48 6.46 -22.29 -2.31
C LEU A 48 6.09 -23.01 -3.63
N CYS A 49 7.12 -23.19 -4.45
CA CYS A 49 7.32 -24.18 -5.52
C CYS A 49 6.35 -24.19 -6.70
N ILE A 50 6.71 -23.45 -7.75
CA ILE A 50 7.36 -24.09 -8.92
C ILE A 50 8.58 -23.25 -9.33
N SER A 51 9.75 -23.88 -9.31
CA SER A 51 11.09 -23.38 -9.70
C SER A 51 11.86 -22.63 -8.61
N THR A 52 12.83 -23.36 -8.04
CA THR A 52 14.18 -22.89 -7.66
C THR A 52 14.47 -21.42 -7.98
N GLU A 53 14.73 -20.63 -6.93
CA GLU A 53 15.02 -19.18 -6.96
C GLU A 53 13.81 -18.29 -7.35
N GLY A 54 12.82 -18.17 -6.46
CA GLY A 54 11.59 -17.40 -6.74
C GLY A 54 11.11 -16.58 -5.56
N PHE A 55 11.16 -15.26 -5.72
CA PHE A 55 10.90 -14.18 -4.76
C PHE A 55 9.47 -14.19 -4.18
N LEU A 56 9.37 -14.15 -2.84
CA LEU A 56 8.13 -14.09 -2.08
C LEU A 56 7.55 -12.65 -2.12
N PHE A 57 6.50 -12.39 -2.90
CA PHE A 57 5.78 -11.10 -2.86
C PHE A 57 4.77 -11.10 -1.70
N GLN A 58 5.25 -11.01 -0.45
CA GLN A 58 4.41 -10.55 0.65
C GLN A 58 4.61 -9.04 0.84
N VAL A 59 3.50 -8.30 0.89
CA VAL A 59 3.52 -6.89 1.31
C VAL A 59 3.84 -6.88 2.81
N LYS A 60 5.08 -6.53 3.16
CA LYS A 60 5.55 -6.50 4.56
C LYS A 60 5.25 -5.18 5.28
N ASP A 61 5.14 -4.11 4.51
CA ASP A 61 4.90 -2.76 5.00
C ASP A 61 4.22 -1.95 3.89
N ILE A 62 3.40 -0.95 4.26
CA ILE A 62 2.71 -0.05 3.32
C ILE A 62 2.86 1.40 3.76
N TYR A 63 2.94 2.29 2.78
CA TYR A 63 2.91 3.73 3.00
C TYR A 63 1.59 4.28 2.47
N LEU A 64 0.83 4.95 3.34
CA LEU A 64 -0.40 5.64 2.95
C LEU A 64 -0.05 7.07 2.56
N CYS A 65 -0.43 7.46 1.35
CA CYS A 65 -0.26 8.83 0.86
C CYS A 65 -1.64 9.52 0.85
N PRO A 66 -1.77 10.71 1.47
CA PRO A 66 -3.02 11.46 1.45
C PRO A 66 -3.28 12.13 0.09
N GLU A 67 -2.24 12.30 -0.74
CA GLU A 67 -2.34 12.89 -2.06
C GLU A 67 -2.79 11.85 -3.11
N MET A 68 -3.85 12.16 -3.86
CA MET A 68 -4.32 11.30 -4.94
C MET A 68 -3.44 11.40 -6.17
N PHE A 69 -3.28 10.30 -6.90
CA PHE A 69 -2.62 10.33 -8.21
C PHE A 69 -3.55 10.99 -9.23
N THR A 70 -3.06 12.00 -9.93
CA THR A 70 -3.80 12.73 -10.94
C THR A 70 -2.98 12.83 -12.22
N VAL A 71 -3.63 13.27 -13.30
CA VAL A 71 -2.90 13.62 -14.54
C VAL A 71 -2.13 14.93 -14.35
N GLU A 72 -2.64 15.82 -13.48
CA GLU A 72 -2.07 17.14 -13.18
C GLU A 72 -0.75 17.06 -12.39
N ASN A 73 -0.64 16.13 -11.43
CA ASN A 73 0.62 15.86 -10.72
C ASN A 73 1.58 14.95 -11.51
N ASP A 74 1.31 14.70 -12.79
CA ASP A 74 2.12 13.89 -13.71
C ASP A 74 2.37 12.44 -13.22
N LEU A 75 1.54 11.94 -12.29
CA LEU A 75 1.64 10.57 -11.78
C LEU A 75 0.78 9.59 -12.60
N LEU A 76 -0.27 10.08 -13.27
CA LEU A 76 -1.10 9.30 -14.18
C LEU A 76 -0.88 9.69 -15.65
N THR A 77 -1.03 8.72 -16.54
CA THR A 77 -1.24 8.99 -17.97
C THR A 77 -2.62 9.60 -18.19
N PRO A 78 -2.87 10.27 -19.34
CA PRO A 78 -4.22 10.73 -19.70
C PRO A 78 -5.28 9.62 -19.71
N THR A 79 -4.84 8.37 -19.85
CA THR A 79 -5.68 7.16 -19.76
C THR A 79 -5.82 6.61 -18.32
N LEU A 80 -5.49 7.40 -17.30
CA LEU A 80 -5.56 7.08 -15.88
C LEU A 80 -4.71 5.86 -15.46
N LYS A 81 -3.68 5.53 -16.24
CA LYS A 81 -2.70 4.49 -15.88
C LYS A 81 -1.54 5.11 -15.12
N SER A 82 -1.07 4.43 -14.08
CA SER A 82 0.06 4.85 -13.28
C SER A 82 1.37 4.94 -14.09
N LYS A 83 2.04 6.09 -14.05
CA LYS A 83 3.39 6.28 -14.63
C LYS A 83 4.45 5.74 -13.69
N ARG A 84 4.74 4.45 -13.81
CA ARG A 84 5.67 3.72 -12.91
C ARG A 84 7.03 4.42 -12.67
N PRO A 85 7.74 4.97 -13.68
CA PRO A 85 9.02 5.64 -13.44
C PRO A 85 8.88 6.91 -12.58
N LYS A 86 7.80 7.67 -12.78
CA LYS A 86 7.52 8.90 -12.04
C LYS A 86 7.15 8.59 -10.58
N LEU A 87 6.27 7.62 -10.37
CA LEU A 87 5.91 7.14 -9.03
C LEU A 87 7.13 6.60 -8.27
N LYS A 88 7.99 5.82 -8.94
CA LYS A 88 9.22 5.31 -8.31
C LYS A 88 10.13 6.43 -7.85
N ALA A 89 10.29 7.48 -8.65
CA ALA A 89 11.11 8.64 -8.27
C ALA A 89 10.47 9.45 -7.14
N HIS A 90 9.15 9.67 -7.21
CA HIS A 90 8.39 10.42 -6.21
C HIS A 90 8.46 9.78 -4.82
N PHE A 91 8.26 8.46 -4.74
CA PHE A 91 8.25 7.72 -3.47
C PHE A 91 9.61 7.06 -3.12
N ALA A 92 10.69 7.45 -3.81
CA ALA A 92 12.00 6.81 -3.62
C ALA A 92 12.51 6.93 -2.19
N ALA A 93 12.29 8.09 -1.55
CA ALA A 93 12.76 8.36 -0.20
C ALA A 93 11.99 7.54 0.84
N GLU A 94 10.67 7.47 0.71
CA GLU A 94 9.77 6.70 1.58
C GLU A 94 10.07 5.21 1.45
N LEU A 95 10.18 4.71 0.22
CA LEU A 95 10.56 3.32 -0.05
C LEU A 95 11.94 3.00 0.55
N GLY A 96 12.93 3.88 0.41
CA GLY A 96 14.25 3.70 1.02
C GLY A 96 14.17 3.58 2.54
N LYS A 97 13.36 4.42 3.20
CA LYS A 97 13.12 4.34 4.65
C LYS A 97 12.44 3.03 5.04
N MET A 98 11.45 2.57 4.27
CA MET A 98 10.76 1.30 4.53
C MET A 98 11.70 0.11 4.38
N TYR A 99 12.47 0.04 3.29
CA TYR A 99 13.44 -1.04 3.10
C TYR A 99 14.52 -1.06 4.17
N SER A 100 14.95 0.12 4.65
CA SER A 100 15.93 0.20 5.75
C SER A 100 15.40 -0.35 7.07
N LYS A 101 14.07 -0.34 7.31
CA LYS A 101 13.43 -0.90 8.50
C LYS A 101 13.21 -2.41 8.43
N LEU A 102 13.30 -3.00 7.23
CA LEU A 102 13.09 -4.43 6.99
C LEU A 102 14.38 -5.25 7.11
N ASN A 103 15.52 -4.59 7.39
CA ASN A 103 16.82 -5.20 7.66
C ASN A 103 17.00 -5.52 9.14
#